data_AF-A0A093XXM0-F1
#
_entry.id   AF-A0A093XXM0-F1
#
_cell.length_a   1.000
_cell.length_b   1.000
_cell.length_c   1.000
_cell.angle_alpha   90.00
_cell.angle_beta   90.00
_cell.angle_gamma   90.00
#
_symmetry.space_group_name_H-M   'P 1'
#
loop_
_entity.id
_entity.type
_entity.pdbx_description
1 polymer ?
#
loop_
_entity_poly.entity_id
_entity_poly.type
_entity_poly.pdbx_seq_one_letter_code
_entity_poly.pdbx_strand_id
1 'polypeptide(L)'
;MDPAIENSTRAARAAIEYSHQSQQSPSQGAMPADPADKAIFYNDQPAPPAKRRHLLLWIALSAVLFIVLGLGLGLGLGLGLHKPSRGFASPATGNDCPCGGCPCVPEDPRPTNPTELPPWRLPDEEYHLSMDWDLNAAPTTRVYNFSVEEIQASPDGVLRNLITINGKFPGPMIRANRGDRLKIHVTNNLDEPTSIHWHGMFQYGSNWMDGTSGVTQCPIPPGRSFLYDFLIDGQYGTYWYHSHYSTQYTDGMVGPLVIHAPEEAKAREKYDHDEVIMLHDWYHDQSKDLLPGYLASGNENNEPVPDNGLIQGTNTFDCSLYDESSNRTCEGNSTQAVFGVTKGSRYRYRLINTGAFAGFYFSVDNHTITVIEADATVVEPMEAHRLSINIAQRYSVIVSADQPADNYFIRADMITTCFATTNPVLNSLVLGILSYTESTKTPASTDWSPHEASVFNDLNSTALVPAV
;
A
#
# COMPACT_ATOMS: atom_id res chain seq x y z
N MET A 1 -34.48 22.59 34.27
CA MET A 1 -33.15 22.21 34.77
C MET A 1 -33.38 20.96 35.60
N ASP A 2 -33.09 19.82 34.99
CA ASP A 2 -33.64 18.51 35.32
C ASP A 2 -32.57 17.66 36.04
N PRO A 3 -32.86 16.97 37.17
CA PRO A 3 -31.86 16.32 38.03
C PRO A 3 -31.21 15.06 37.44
N ALA A 4 -31.47 14.73 36.17
CA ALA A 4 -31.00 13.49 35.53
C ALA A 4 -29.52 13.52 35.10
N ILE A 5 -28.84 14.67 35.13
CA ILE A 5 -27.47 14.82 34.64
C ILE A 5 -26.41 14.53 35.73
N GLU A 6 -26.78 14.56 37.02
CA GLU A 6 -25.83 14.43 38.13
C GLU A 6 -25.55 12.97 38.56
N ASN A 7 -26.43 12.02 38.20
CA ASN A 7 -26.23 10.59 38.52
C ASN A 7 -25.42 9.81 37.48
N SER A 8 -25.33 10.30 36.23
CA SER A 8 -24.54 9.68 35.16
C SER A 8 -23.02 9.86 35.37
N THR A 9 -22.61 11.00 35.94
CA THR A 9 -21.20 11.34 36.18
C THR A 9 -20.58 10.67 37.41
N ARG A 10 -21.39 10.14 38.34
CA ARG A 10 -20.92 9.38 39.51
C ARG A 10 -20.66 7.90 39.20
N ALA A 11 -21.43 7.30 38.30
CA ALA A 11 -21.25 5.90 37.89
C ALA A 11 -19.99 5.69 37.03
N ALA A 12 -19.64 6.67 36.19
CA ALA A 12 -18.44 6.60 35.34
C ALA A 12 -17.11 6.75 36.11
N ARG A 13 -17.12 7.33 37.33
CA ARG A 13 -15.91 7.46 38.16
C ARG A 13 -15.62 6.25 39.04
N ALA A 14 -16.62 5.43 39.38
CA ALA A 14 -16.43 4.25 40.22
C ALA A 14 -15.95 3.00 39.45
N ALA A 15 -16.13 2.96 38.12
CA ALA A 15 -15.71 1.83 37.29
C ALA A 15 -14.20 1.86 36.93
N ILE A 16 -13.54 3.02 37.06
CA ILE A 16 -12.11 3.18 36.74
C ILE A 16 -11.20 2.79 37.93
N GLU A 17 -11.71 2.78 39.16
CA GLU A 17 -10.93 2.39 40.35
C GLU A 17 -10.96 0.88 40.67
N TYR A 18 -11.85 0.11 40.04
CA TYR A 18 -12.02 -1.33 40.36
C TYR A 18 -11.23 -2.29 39.44
N SER A 19 -10.64 -1.82 38.33
CA SER A 19 -9.84 -2.68 37.43
C SER A 19 -8.34 -2.76 37.79
N HIS A 20 -7.90 -2.09 38.87
CA HIS A 20 -6.50 -2.10 39.31
C HIS A 20 -6.20 -3.04 40.50
N GLN A 21 -7.17 -3.84 40.95
CA GLN A 21 -6.97 -4.78 42.06
C GLN A 21 -7.45 -6.20 41.72
N SER A 22 -6.76 -6.88 40.81
CA SER A 22 -6.95 -8.32 40.63
C SER A 22 -5.82 -8.90 39.78
N GLN A 23 -4.65 -9.13 40.39
CA GLN A 23 -3.78 -10.28 40.14
C GLN A 23 -2.54 -10.21 41.06
N GLN A 24 -2.56 -10.96 42.15
CA GLN A 24 -1.37 -11.29 42.94
C GLN A 24 -1.46 -12.74 43.45
N SER A 25 -0.47 -13.56 43.08
CA SER A 25 0.28 -14.51 43.94
C SER A 25 1.17 -15.45 43.10
N PRO A 26 2.24 -16.07 43.64
CA PRO A 26 3.12 -15.66 44.75
C PRO A 26 4.63 -15.71 44.40
N SER A 27 5.40 -15.15 45.34
CA SER A 27 6.86 -14.91 45.41
C SER A 27 7.82 -16.05 45.07
N GLN A 28 8.95 -15.70 44.43
CA GLN A 28 10.28 -16.24 44.78
C GLN A 28 11.36 -15.13 44.77
N GLY A 29 12.34 -15.28 45.66
CA GLY A 29 13.16 -14.24 46.29
C GLY A 29 14.12 -13.42 45.41
N ALA A 30 14.33 -12.17 45.83
CA ALA A 30 15.45 -11.33 45.42
C ALA A 30 16.21 -10.82 46.67
N MET A 31 17.54 -10.94 46.64
CA MET A 31 18.48 -10.31 47.58
C MET A 31 18.60 -8.80 47.30
N PRO A 32 18.98 -7.96 48.29
CA PRO A 32 19.08 -6.52 48.08
C PRO A 32 20.40 -6.16 47.37
N ALA A 33 20.32 -5.33 46.33
CA ALA A 33 21.47 -4.68 45.71
C ALA A 33 21.58 -3.22 46.22
N ASP A 34 22.81 -2.87 46.60
CA ASP A 34 23.33 -1.60 47.12
C ASP A 34 23.25 -0.47 46.06
N PRO A 35 22.80 0.77 46.38
CA PRO A 35 22.71 1.84 45.41
C PRO A 35 24.02 2.64 45.35
N ALA A 36 25.00 2.11 44.62
CA ALA A 36 26.17 2.87 44.19
C ALA A 36 26.68 2.30 42.86
N ASP A 37 26.14 2.82 41.75
CA ASP A 37 26.84 3.03 40.46
C ASP A 37 25.81 3.08 39.32
N LYS A 38 25.67 4.26 38.71
CA LYS A 38 25.42 4.49 37.27
C LYS A 38 25.07 5.97 37.04
N ALA A 39 26.11 6.77 36.83
CA ALA A 39 25.99 8.08 36.20
C ALA A 39 27.27 8.42 35.44
N ILE A 40 27.53 7.75 34.32
CA ILE A 40 28.47 8.25 33.29
C ILE A 40 27.91 7.85 31.92
N PHE A 41 27.71 8.87 31.07
CA PHE A 41 27.59 8.92 29.61
C PHE A 41 26.46 9.85 29.16
N TYR A 42 26.64 11.14 29.43
CA TYR A 42 26.21 12.19 28.50
C TYR A 42 27.37 13.17 28.34
N ASN A 43 27.71 13.42 27.09
CA ASN A 43 28.82 14.27 26.64
C ASN A 43 28.68 15.70 27.20
N ASP A 44 29.70 16.13 27.94
CA ASP A 44 30.02 17.54 28.11
C ASP A 44 30.45 18.13 26.75
N GLN A 45 29.72 19.15 26.29
CA GLN A 45 30.23 20.11 25.31
C GLN A 45 30.19 21.50 25.96
N PRO A 46 31.28 22.29 25.90
CA PRO A 46 31.33 23.59 26.54
C PRO A 46 30.48 24.61 25.79
N ALA A 47 29.69 25.40 26.54
CA ALA A 47 28.91 26.52 26.01
C ALA A 47 29.83 27.59 25.37
N PRO A 48 29.45 28.20 24.23
CA PRO A 48 30.26 29.25 23.60
C PRO A 48 30.13 30.59 24.35
N PRO A 49 31.17 31.46 24.30
CA PRO A 49 31.16 32.72 25.03
C PRO A 49 30.19 33.74 24.42
N ALA A 50 29.49 34.47 25.29
CA ALA A 50 28.51 35.50 24.95
C ALA A 50 29.11 36.64 24.10
N LYS A 51 28.80 36.67 22.79
CA LYS A 51 29.15 37.77 21.87
C LYS A 51 28.16 38.93 21.97
N ARG A 52 28.24 39.73 23.04
CA ARG A 52 27.39 40.94 23.20
C ARG A 52 27.84 42.17 22.38
N ARG A 53 28.78 42.02 21.44
CA ARG A 53 29.34 43.14 20.63
C ARG A 53 28.85 43.22 19.17
N HIS A 54 28.11 42.24 18.66
CA HIS A 54 27.68 42.23 17.25
C HIS A 54 26.19 42.55 17.02
N LEU A 55 25.36 42.55 18.05
CA LEU A 55 23.91 42.79 17.92
C LEU A 55 23.59 44.18 17.34
N LEU A 56 24.32 45.22 17.78
CA LEU A 56 24.15 46.58 17.27
C LEU A 56 24.59 46.73 15.80
N LEU A 57 25.58 45.94 15.37
CA LEU A 57 26.07 45.95 13.98
C LEU A 57 25.05 45.29 13.04
N TRP A 58 24.42 44.19 13.47
CA TRP A 58 23.37 43.52 12.72
C TRP A 58 22.08 44.33 12.62
N ILE A 59 21.72 45.08 13.66
CA ILE A 59 20.59 46.03 13.63
C ILE A 59 20.87 47.17 12.65
N ALA A 60 22.09 47.71 12.61
CA ALA A 60 22.46 48.76 11.66
C ALA A 60 22.47 48.25 10.21
N LEU A 61 23.00 47.05 9.96
CA LEU A 61 23.01 46.42 8.63
C LEU A 61 21.60 46.11 8.11
N SER A 62 20.70 45.63 8.97
CA SER A 62 19.31 45.36 8.60
C SER A 62 18.51 46.64 8.32
N ALA A 63 18.77 47.72 9.06
CA ALA A 63 18.18 49.03 8.78
C ALA A 63 18.63 49.59 7.42
N VAL A 64 19.92 49.48 7.09
CA VAL A 64 20.44 49.90 5.77
C VAL A 64 19.83 49.06 4.64
N LEU A 65 19.72 47.74 4.81
CA LEU A 65 19.11 46.85 3.81
C LEU A 65 17.64 47.21 3.55
N PHE A 66 16.87 47.52 4.61
CA PHE A 66 15.48 47.95 4.47
C PHE A 66 15.34 49.30 3.77
N ILE A 67 16.26 50.25 4.00
CA ILE A 67 16.27 51.55 3.30
C ILE A 67 16.60 51.35 1.82
N VAL A 68 17.57 50.49 1.48
CA VAL A 68 17.94 50.19 0.09
C VAL A 68 16.81 49.48 -0.66
N LEU A 69 16.15 48.50 -0.02
CA LEU A 69 14.98 47.82 -0.61
C LEU A 69 13.78 48.76 -0.77
N GLY A 70 13.53 49.63 0.22
CA GLY A 70 12.47 50.64 0.14
C GLY A 70 12.70 51.66 -0.97
N LEU A 71 13.95 52.10 -1.16
CA LEU A 71 14.32 53.02 -2.25
C LEU A 71 14.32 52.31 -3.62
N GLY A 72 14.72 51.04 -3.70
CA GLY A 72 14.69 50.25 -4.92
C GLY A 72 13.26 49.96 -5.41
N LEU A 73 12.33 49.74 -4.50
CA LEU A 73 10.90 49.55 -4.81
C LEU A 73 10.17 50.88 -5.07
N GLY A 74 10.60 51.98 -4.43
CA GLY A 74 10.04 53.33 -4.63
C GLY A 74 10.47 54.02 -5.94
N LEU A 75 11.56 53.58 -6.58
CA LEU A 75 12.09 54.16 -7.83
C LEU A 75 11.69 53.38 -9.10
N GLY A 76 10.76 52.43 -9.03
CA GLY A 76 10.11 51.88 -10.22
C GLY A 76 11.04 51.13 -11.18
N LEU A 77 12.07 50.45 -10.69
CA LEU A 77 12.83 49.47 -11.48
C LEU A 77 12.01 48.16 -11.58
N GLY A 78 11.02 48.16 -12.46
CA GLY A 78 10.16 47.03 -12.76
C GLY A 78 10.91 45.87 -13.40
N LEU A 79 11.00 44.75 -12.68
CA LEU A 79 11.34 43.46 -13.27
C LEU A 79 10.12 42.94 -14.03
N GLY A 80 10.16 43.08 -15.36
CA GLY A 80 9.15 42.56 -16.28
C GLY A 80 9.08 41.03 -16.23
N LEU A 81 8.01 40.51 -15.65
CA LEU A 81 7.68 39.09 -15.71
C LEU A 81 6.75 38.83 -16.90
N HIS A 82 7.31 38.27 -17.97
CA HIS A 82 6.55 37.65 -19.05
C HIS A 82 5.94 36.32 -18.59
N LYS A 83 4.62 36.17 -18.76
CA LYS A 83 3.94 34.88 -18.71
C LYS A 83 4.09 34.16 -20.06
N PRO A 84 4.48 32.89 -20.11
CA PRO A 84 4.13 32.03 -21.23
C PRO A 84 2.94 31.15 -20.87
N SER A 85 1.88 31.29 -21.66
CA SER A 85 0.81 30.31 -21.81
C SER A 85 1.29 29.16 -22.70
N ARG A 86 1.36 27.94 -22.16
CA ARG A 86 1.36 26.65 -22.90
C ARG A 86 0.58 25.69 -22.00
N GLY A 87 -0.54 25.08 -22.41
CA GLY A 87 -0.77 24.40 -23.67
C GLY A 87 -0.37 22.94 -23.47
N PHE A 88 -1.33 22.12 -23.05
CA PHE A 88 -1.17 20.68 -22.80
C PHE A 88 -0.60 19.97 -24.04
N ALA A 89 0.42 19.15 -23.83
CA ALA A 89 0.84 18.13 -24.77
C ALA A 89 1.24 16.88 -23.98
N SER A 90 0.43 15.83 -24.11
CA SER A 90 0.84 14.45 -23.83
C SER A 90 2.03 14.10 -24.72
N PRO A 91 3.03 13.32 -24.26
CA PRO A 91 4.07 12.84 -25.15
C PRO A 91 3.44 11.83 -26.11
N ALA A 92 3.36 12.23 -27.38
CA ALA A 92 3.04 11.35 -28.49
C ALA A 92 4.18 10.35 -28.69
N THR A 93 3.81 9.10 -28.88
CA THR A 93 4.65 8.02 -29.41
C THR A 93 5.06 8.36 -30.83
N GLY A 94 6.25 8.93 -30.99
CA GLY A 94 6.88 9.16 -32.29
C GLY A 94 7.76 7.99 -32.68
N ASN A 95 7.22 7.09 -33.52
CA ASN A 95 8.02 6.20 -34.34
C ASN A 95 8.75 7.04 -35.39
N ASP A 96 10.07 7.17 -35.27
CA ASP A 96 11.00 7.22 -36.41
C ASP A 96 12.45 7.21 -35.89
N CYS A 97 13.13 6.08 -36.04
CA CYS A 97 14.59 6.01 -35.95
C CYS A 97 15.09 5.09 -37.08
N PRO A 98 15.72 5.62 -38.14
CA PRO A 98 16.34 4.80 -39.17
C PRO A 98 17.77 4.43 -38.74
N CYS A 99 18.12 3.16 -38.94
CA CYS A 99 19.47 2.58 -38.98
C CYS A 99 20.14 2.19 -37.65
N GLY A 100 20.02 0.88 -37.35
CA GLY A 100 21.14 -0.03 -37.12
C GLY A 100 22.02 0.15 -35.88
N GLY A 101 21.80 -0.68 -34.85
CA GLY A 101 22.86 -1.02 -33.91
C GLY A 101 22.53 -1.18 -32.42
N CYS A 102 21.26 -1.20 -31.98
CA CYS A 102 20.96 -1.54 -30.58
C CYS A 102 20.70 -3.04 -30.42
N PRO A 103 21.20 -3.69 -29.34
CA PRO A 103 20.80 -5.05 -29.02
C PRO A 103 19.28 -5.06 -28.82
N CYS A 104 18.62 -5.97 -29.53
CA CYS A 104 17.19 -6.20 -29.40
C CYS A 104 16.89 -6.53 -27.94
N VAL A 105 16.15 -5.65 -27.25
CA VAL A 105 15.46 -6.01 -26.01
C VAL A 105 14.59 -7.24 -26.37
N PRO A 106 14.60 -8.33 -25.59
CA PRO A 106 13.59 -9.37 -25.78
C PRO A 106 12.22 -8.69 -25.64
N GLU A 107 11.45 -8.64 -26.73
CA GLU A 107 10.06 -8.20 -26.66
C GLU A 107 9.37 -8.97 -25.54
N ASP A 108 8.59 -8.26 -24.71
CA ASP A 108 7.76 -8.87 -23.68
C ASP A 108 6.88 -9.90 -24.37
N PRO A 109 7.05 -11.21 -24.09
CA PRO A 109 6.39 -12.23 -24.88
C PRO A 109 4.87 -12.25 -24.65
N ARG A 110 4.37 -11.57 -23.60
CA ARG A 110 2.98 -11.68 -23.19
C ARG A 110 1.98 -11.18 -24.24
N PRO A 111 0.81 -11.83 -24.32
CA PRO A 111 -0.19 -11.50 -25.31
C PRO A 111 -0.74 -10.12 -24.95
N THR A 112 -0.61 -9.16 -25.86
CA THR A 112 -1.24 -7.83 -25.75
C THR A 112 -2.76 -7.91 -25.90
N ASN A 113 -3.41 -9.04 -25.60
CA ASN A 113 -4.77 -9.34 -26.04
C ASN A 113 -5.77 -8.56 -25.17
N PRO A 114 -6.28 -7.39 -25.59
CA PRO A 114 -7.36 -6.75 -24.86
C PRO A 114 -8.59 -7.44 -25.42
N THR A 115 -8.97 -8.57 -24.82
CA THR A 115 -10.40 -8.80 -24.71
C THR A 115 -10.84 -7.64 -23.83
N GLU A 116 -11.35 -6.57 -24.48
CA GLU A 116 -11.46 -5.19 -23.97
C GLU A 116 -11.60 -5.15 -22.44
N LEU A 117 -10.48 -4.90 -21.74
CA LEU A 117 -10.51 -4.84 -20.28
C LEU A 117 -11.55 -3.79 -19.88
N PRO A 118 -12.34 -4.05 -18.82
CA PRO A 118 -13.29 -3.05 -18.36
C PRO A 118 -12.60 -1.71 -18.15
N PRO A 119 -13.23 -0.56 -18.47
CA PRO A 119 -12.57 0.75 -18.38
C PRO A 119 -12.01 1.07 -17.00
N TRP A 120 -12.52 0.47 -15.94
CA TRP A 120 -12.06 0.64 -14.56
C TRP A 120 -10.79 -0.15 -14.23
N ARG A 121 -10.41 -1.15 -15.04
CA ARG A 121 -9.25 -2.00 -14.79
C ARG A 121 -8.04 -1.47 -15.54
N LEU A 122 -6.90 -1.39 -14.84
CA LEU A 122 -5.61 -1.19 -15.49
C LEU A 122 -5.14 -2.51 -16.11
N PRO A 123 -4.48 -2.48 -17.27
CA PRO A 123 -3.73 -3.64 -17.76
C PRO A 123 -2.75 -4.12 -16.69
N ASP A 124 -2.54 -5.44 -16.61
CA ASP A 124 -1.62 -6.01 -15.63
C ASP A 124 -0.19 -5.46 -15.85
N GLU A 125 0.13 -5.00 -17.07
CA GLU A 125 1.37 -4.32 -17.44
C GLU A 125 1.71 -3.06 -16.65
N GLU A 126 0.71 -2.35 -16.16
CA GLU A 126 0.90 -1.15 -15.34
C GLU A 126 1.48 -1.48 -13.94
N TYR A 127 1.52 -2.77 -13.58
CA TYR A 127 2.09 -3.26 -12.33
C TYR A 127 3.45 -3.96 -12.53
N HIS A 128 3.98 -3.97 -13.75
CA HIS A 128 5.32 -4.46 -14.03
C HIS A 128 6.36 -3.37 -13.83
N LEU A 129 7.44 -3.73 -13.13
CA LEU A 129 8.58 -2.86 -12.89
C LEU A 129 9.68 -3.21 -13.88
N SER A 130 9.79 -2.40 -14.94
CA SER A 130 10.84 -2.60 -15.95
C SER A 130 12.24 -2.69 -15.32
N MET A 131 13.03 -3.64 -15.81
CA MET A 131 14.40 -3.91 -15.36
C MET A 131 15.46 -2.98 -15.98
N ASP A 132 15.07 -2.04 -16.84
CA ASP A 132 15.96 -0.98 -17.35
C ASP A 132 15.98 0.27 -16.45
N TRP A 133 15.20 0.28 -15.36
CA TRP A 133 15.12 1.41 -14.45
C TRP A 133 16.47 1.73 -13.80
N ASP A 134 16.89 2.99 -13.94
CA ASP A 134 18.15 3.50 -13.41
C ASP A 134 18.07 3.75 -11.89
N LEU A 135 18.64 2.83 -11.12
CA LEU A 135 18.73 2.93 -9.66
C LEU A 135 19.63 4.09 -9.19
N ASN A 136 20.56 4.53 -10.03
CA ASN A 136 21.55 5.55 -9.70
C ASN A 136 21.17 6.93 -10.25
N ALA A 137 19.98 7.06 -10.83
CA ALA A 137 19.50 8.33 -11.36
C ALA A 137 19.54 9.40 -10.26
N ALA A 138 20.01 10.60 -10.62
CA ALA A 138 20.08 11.71 -9.69
C ALA A 138 18.66 12.03 -9.15
N PRO A 139 18.53 12.36 -7.86
CA PRO A 139 17.26 12.73 -7.25
C PRO A 139 16.46 13.74 -8.07
N THR A 140 15.19 13.44 -8.30
CA THR A 140 14.26 14.28 -9.06
C THR A 140 12.92 14.45 -8.35
N THR A 141 12.09 15.36 -8.85
CA THR A 141 10.70 15.50 -8.38
C THR A 141 9.77 14.71 -9.29
N ARG A 142 8.99 13.80 -8.70
CA ARG A 142 7.94 13.04 -9.42
C ARG A 142 6.58 13.59 -9.06
N VAL A 143 5.79 13.89 -10.08
CA VAL A 143 4.48 14.52 -9.92
C VAL A 143 3.39 13.55 -10.35
N TYR A 144 2.43 13.32 -9.46
CA TYR A 144 1.24 12.50 -9.72
C TYR A 144 -0.02 13.34 -9.50
N ASN A 145 -1.05 13.06 -10.28
CA ASN A 145 -2.36 13.68 -10.14
C ASN A 145 -3.39 12.58 -9.90
N PHE A 146 -4.04 12.64 -8.73
CA PHE A 146 -5.04 11.70 -8.28
C PHE A 146 -6.40 12.41 -8.28
N SER A 147 -7.32 11.90 -9.09
CA SER A 147 -8.75 12.18 -9.05
C SER A 147 -9.42 11.08 -8.24
N VAL A 148 -9.89 11.38 -7.04
CA VAL A 148 -10.63 10.41 -6.21
C VAL A 148 -12.10 10.50 -6.58
N GLU A 149 -12.68 9.38 -7.04
CA GLU A 149 -14.06 9.34 -7.53
C GLU A 149 -14.75 8.02 -7.25
N GLU A 150 -16.07 8.08 -7.12
CA GLU A 150 -16.92 6.88 -6.99
C GLU A 150 -17.35 6.42 -8.40
N ILE A 151 -17.17 5.14 -8.69
CA ILE A 151 -17.62 4.51 -9.93
C ILE A 151 -18.42 3.24 -9.62
N GLN A 152 -19.18 2.75 -10.61
CA GLN A 152 -19.73 1.40 -10.56
C GLN A 152 -18.84 0.43 -11.32
N ALA A 153 -18.49 -0.68 -10.69
CA ALA A 153 -17.68 -1.73 -11.29
C ALA A 153 -18.05 -3.10 -10.72
N SER A 154 -17.61 -4.15 -11.41
CA SER A 154 -17.84 -5.55 -11.02
C SER A 154 -16.53 -6.34 -11.03
N PRO A 155 -15.60 -6.11 -10.08
CA PRO A 155 -14.29 -6.79 -10.05
C PRO A 155 -14.35 -8.32 -10.09
N ASP A 156 -15.39 -8.90 -9.52
CA ASP A 156 -15.64 -10.34 -9.53
C ASP A 156 -16.98 -10.74 -10.17
N GLY A 157 -17.66 -9.79 -10.81
CA GLY A 157 -18.95 -10.00 -11.49
C GLY A 157 -20.13 -9.40 -10.74
N VAL A 158 -19.98 -9.05 -9.45
CA VAL A 158 -21.04 -8.40 -8.67
C VAL A 158 -20.90 -6.89 -8.76
N LEU A 159 -21.92 -6.22 -9.29
CA LEU A 159 -21.92 -4.77 -9.47
C LEU A 159 -22.02 -4.07 -8.11
N ARG A 160 -21.07 -3.18 -7.83
CA ARG A 160 -21.10 -2.31 -6.65
C ARG A 160 -20.42 -0.98 -6.92
N ASN A 161 -20.62 -0.03 -6.00
CA ASN A 161 -19.85 1.21 -5.98
C ASN A 161 -18.43 0.93 -5.46
N LEU A 162 -17.45 1.53 -6.14
CA LEU A 162 -16.04 1.55 -5.78
C LEU A 162 -15.55 2.98 -5.65
N ILE A 163 -14.71 3.24 -4.65
CA ILE A 163 -13.94 4.47 -4.54
C ILE A 163 -12.59 4.21 -5.20
N THR A 164 -12.27 5.00 -6.23
CA THR A 164 -11.11 4.74 -7.10
C THR A 164 -10.21 5.97 -7.24
N ILE A 165 -9.00 5.73 -7.71
CA ILE A 165 -8.08 6.79 -8.11
C ILE A 165 -7.98 6.78 -9.64
N ASN A 166 -8.33 7.90 -10.26
CA ASN A 166 -8.37 8.09 -11.72
C ASN A 166 -9.30 7.08 -12.43
N GLY A 167 -10.38 6.70 -11.77
CA GLY A 167 -11.34 5.72 -12.26
C GLY A 167 -10.77 4.31 -12.33
N LYS A 168 -9.67 4.01 -11.62
CA LYS A 168 -8.96 2.72 -11.68
C LYS A 168 -9.00 1.95 -10.36
N PHE A 169 -9.20 0.63 -10.49
CA PHE A 169 -9.04 -0.33 -9.41
C PHE A 169 -8.27 -1.59 -9.88
N PRO A 170 -7.18 -1.99 -9.17
CA PRO A 170 -6.48 -1.21 -8.15
C PRO A 170 -5.95 0.12 -8.72
N GLY A 171 -5.52 1.02 -7.84
CA GLY A 171 -5.02 2.33 -8.23
C GLY A 171 -3.65 2.29 -8.93
N PRO A 172 -3.28 3.36 -9.66
CA PRO A 172 -2.03 3.42 -10.42
C PRO A 172 -0.78 3.34 -9.53
N MET A 173 0.21 2.58 -9.95
CA MET A 173 1.48 2.46 -9.21
C MET A 173 2.24 3.79 -9.14
N ILE A 174 2.68 4.16 -7.94
CA ILE A 174 3.73 5.17 -7.76
C ILE A 174 5.08 4.47 -7.78
N ARG A 175 6.00 4.95 -8.60
CA ARG A 175 7.35 4.40 -8.76
C ARG A 175 8.39 5.51 -8.65
N ALA A 176 9.35 5.36 -7.74
CA ALA A 176 10.37 6.37 -7.49
C ALA A 176 11.72 5.78 -7.06
N ASN A 177 12.76 6.61 -7.00
CA ASN A 177 14.02 6.28 -6.35
C ASN A 177 14.09 6.90 -4.95
N ARG A 178 14.84 6.27 -4.04
CA ARG A 178 15.25 6.91 -2.80
C ARG A 178 15.97 8.23 -3.11
N GLY A 179 15.61 9.29 -2.40
CA GLY A 179 16.07 10.65 -2.65
C GLY A 179 15.13 11.46 -3.54
N ASP A 180 14.23 10.84 -4.30
CA ASP A 180 13.22 11.57 -5.06
C ASP A 180 12.24 12.31 -4.15
N ARG A 181 11.69 13.39 -4.67
CA ARG A 181 10.60 14.15 -4.03
C ARG A 181 9.28 13.80 -4.68
N LEU A 182 8.32 13.31 -3.91
CA LEU A 182 6.97 13.05 -4.40
C LEU A 182 6.09 14.28 -4.23
N LYS A 183 5.40 14.65 -5.31
CA LYS A 183 4.36 15.69 -5.32
C LYS A 183 3.08 15.10 -5.87
N ILE A 184 2.10 14.87 -5.00
CA ILE A 184 0.89 14.14 -5.35
C ILE A 184 -0.30 15.04 -5.11
N HIS A 185 -0.89 15.51 -6.21
CA HIS A 185 -2.08 16.36 -6.19
C HIS A 185 -3.32 15.47 -6.10
N VAL A 186 -3.93 15.42 -4.92
CA VAL A 186 -5.15 14.66 -4.68
C VAL A 186 -6.35 15.61 -4.76
N THR A 187 -7.27 15.36 -5.68
CA THR A 187 -8.54 16.07 -5.81
C THR A 187 -9.67 15.14 -5.40
N ASN A 188 -10.44 15.55 -4.41
CA ASN A 188 -11.58 14.78 -3.92
C ASN A 188 -12.84 15.13 -4.71
N ASN A 189 -13.32 14.20 -5.54
CA ASN A 189 -14.59 14.33 -6.27
C ASN A 189 -15.72 13.48 -5.66
N LEU A 190 -15.52 12.91 -4.48
CA LEU A 190 -16.56 12.24 -3.69
C LEU A 190 -17.52 13.27 -3.08
N ASP A 191 -18.67 12.79 -2.60
CA ASP A 191 -19.61 13.56 -1.77
C ASP A 191 -19.23 13.56 -0.28
N GLU A 192 -18.21 12.79 0.10
CA GLU A 192 -17.65 12.70 1.45
C GLU A 192 -16.17 13.12 1.52
N PRO A 193 -15.64 13.47 2.71
CA PRO A 193 -14.23 13.80 2.87
C PRO A 193 -13.31 12.60 2.60
N THR A 194 -12.02 12.85 2.34
CA THR A 194 -11.04 11.78 2.13
C THR A 194 -9.64 12.17 2.59
N SER A 195 -8.72 11.20 2.71
CA SER A 195 -7.29 11.44 2.90
C SER A 195 -6.49 10.25 2.37
N ILE A 196 -5.26 10.46 1.92
CA ILE A 196 -4.39 9.38 1.41
C ILE A 196 -3.20 9.21 2.36
N HIS A 197 -3.02 8.00 2.88
CA HIS A 197 -1.85 7.60 3.65
C HIS A 197 -0.87 6.79 2.81
N TRP A 198 0.42 6.93 3.13
CA TRP A 198 1.56 6.32 2.45
C TRP A 198 2.11 5.20 3.32
N HIS A 199 1.47 4.04 3.28
CA HIS A 199 1.71 2.96 4.22
C HIS A 199 3.17 2.52 4.25
N GLY A 200 3.77 2.61 5.44
CA GLY A 200 5.17 2.24 5.70
C GLY A 200 6.18 3.35 5.45
N MET A 201 5.78 4.51 4.89
CA MET A 201 6.68 5.66 4.77
C MET A 201 6.84 6.38 6.12
N PHE A 202 8.09 6.60 6.55
CA PHE A 202 8.43 7.18 7.85
C PHE A 202 8.09 8.66 7.98
N GLN A 203 7.89 9.36 6.85
CA GLN A 203 7.58 10.81 6.84
C GLN A 203 8.56 11.66 7.67
N TYR A 204 9.86 11.34 7.58
CA TYR A 204 10.90 12.04 8.35
C TYR A 204 10.91 13.54 8.03
N GLY A 205 10.57 14.36 9.03
CA GLY A 205 10.46 15.81 8.87
C GLY A 205 9.26 16.27 8.02
N SER A 206 8.32 15.39 7.68
CA SER A 206 7.13 15.66 6.86
C SER A 206 5.86 15.03 7.43
N ASN A 207 5.74 14.90 8.76
CA ASN A 207 4.59 14.27 9.43
C ASN A 207 3.21 14.81 8.97
N TRP A 208 3.10 16.09 8.61
CA TRP A 208 1.86 16.68 8.09
C TRP A 208 1.48 16.22 6.66
N MET A 209 2.31 15.40 6.03
CA MET A 209 2.07 14.74 4.73
C MET A 209 1.73 13.25 4.89
N ASP A 210 1.60 12.77 6.12
CA ASP A 210 1.35 11.36 6.41
C ASP A 210 -0.03 10.87 5.95
N GLY A 211 -1.07 11.71 5.96
CA GLY A 211 -2.39 11.33 5.46
C GLY A 211 -3.41 10.85 6.49
N THR A 212 -3.01 10.69 7.75
CA THR A 212 -3.91 10.23 8.81
C THR A 212 -4.92 11.31 9.21
N SER A 213 -6.18 11.11 8.81
CA SER A 213 -7.29 12.01 9.13
C SER A 213 -7.50 12.16 10.65
N GLY A 214 -7.55 13.40 11.14
CA GLY A 214 -7.74 13.71 12.56
C GLY A 214 -6.46 13.67 13.40
N VAL A 215 -5.33 13.24 12.84
CA VAL A 215 -4.02 13.23 13.51
C VAL A 215 -3.07 14.21 12.84
N THR A 216 -2.73 13.98 11.57
CA THR A 216 -1.72 14.76 10.85
C THR A 216 -2.31 15.81 9.93
N GLN A 217 -3.59 15.65 9.56
CA GLN A 217 -4.35 16.61 8.77
C GLN A 217 -5.86 16.52 9.03
N CYS A 218 -6.59 17.58 8.68
CA CYS A 218 -8.01 17.45 8.41
C CYS A 218 -8.23 16.69 7.09
N PRO A 219 -9.35 15.95 6.95
CA PRO A 219 -9.72 15.34 5.67
C PRO A 219 -9.89 16.39 4.57
N ILE A 220 -9.58 16.02 3.34
CA ILE A 220 -9.80 16.81 2.12
C ILE A 220 -11.31 16.87 1.87
N PRO A 221 -11.96 18.05 1.95
CA PRO A 221 -13.40 18.14 1.72
C PRO A 221 -13.79 17.82 0.27
N PRO A 222 -15.04 17.44 0.00
CA PRO A 222 -15.60 17.34 -1.35
C PRO A 222 -15.28 18.57 -2.22
N GLY A 223 -14.86 18.32 -3.47
CA GLY A 223 -14.52 19.34 -4.45
C GLY A 223 -13.24 20.14 -4.14
N ARG A 224 -12.43 19.71 -3.17
CA ARG A 224 -11.16 20.34 -2.81
C ARG A 224 -9.99 19.44 -3.14
N SER A 225 -8.81 20.05 -3.15
CA SER A 225 -7.56 19.34 -3.41
C SER A 225 -6.55 19.57 -2.30
N PHE A 226 -5.66 18.61 -2.12
CA PHE A 226 -4.49 18.69 -1.25
C PHE A 226 -3.25 18.23 -2.02
N LEU A 227 -2.12 18.87 -1.76
CA LEU A 227 -0.84 18.48 -2.33
C LEU A 227 -0.01 17.81 -1.23
N TYR A 228 0.20 16.50 -1.37
CA TYR A 228 1.20 15.78 -0.61
C TYR A 228 2.57 16.06 -1.22
N ASP A 229 3.50 16.60 -0.43
CA ASP A 229 4.82 17.04 -0.90
C ASP A 229 5.90 16.64 0.11
N PHE A 230 6.55 15.49 -0.13
CA PHE A 230 7.56 14.94 0.78
C PHE A 230 8.76 14.34 0.03
N LEU A 231 9.90 14.32 0.72
CA LEU A 231 11.14 13.71 0.25
C LEU A 231 11.15 12.23 0.68
N ILE A 232 11.53 11.33 -0.22
CA ILE A 232 11.80 9.94 0.12
C ILE A 232 13.21 9.86 0.69
N ASP A 233 13.33 9.89 2.02
CA ASP A 233 14.62 9.84 2.70
C ASP A 233 14.78 8.54 3.49
N GLY A 234 15.91 7.87 3.32
CA GLY A 234 16.28 6.68 4.10
C GLY A 234 15.48 5.40 3.84
N GLN A 235 14.57 5.36 2.86
CA GLN A 235 13.70 4.20 2.60
C GLN A 235 13.71 3.76 1.14
N TYR A 236 13.62 2.44 0.92
CA TYR A 236 13.39 1.77 -0.37
C TYR A 236 12.64 0.45 -0.12
N GLY A 237 12.11 -0.21 -1.14
CA GLY A 237 11.34 -1.45 -1.03
C GLY A 237 9.89 -1.33 -1.51
N THR A 238 9.03 -2.24 -1.02
CA THR A 238 7.62 -2.34 -1.41
C THR A 238 6.69 -1.72 -0.37
N TYR A 239 5.90 -0.76 -0.82
CA TYR A 239 4.91 -0.02 -0.04
C TYR A 239 3.59 0.04 -0.80
N TRP A 240 2.61 0.70 -0.21
CA TRP A 240 1.33 0.97 -0.84
C TRP A 240 0.76 2.25 -0.26
N TYR A 241 -0.23 2.81 -0.94
CA TYR A 241 -1.01 3.94 -0.45
C TYR A 241 -2.48 3.54 -0.39
N HIS A 242 -3.22 4.17 0.50
CA HIS A 242 -4.64 3.89 0.67
C HIS A 242 -5.39 5.05 1.31
N SER A 243 -6.73 5.03 1.27
CA SER A 243 -7.51 5.95 2.09
C SER A 243 -7.18 5.79 3.57
N HIS A 244 -7.04 6.91 4.27
CA HIS A 244 -6.99 6.91 5.73
C HIS A 244 -8.12 7.75 6.34
N TYR A 245 -9.25 7.81 5.63
CA TYR A 245 -10.50 8.36 6.12
C TYR A 245 -11.52 7.22 6.30
N SER A 246 -11.85 6.92 7.57
CA SER A 246 -12.76 5.82 7.94
C SER A 246 -12.31 4.49 7.28
N THR A 247 -13.26 3.72 6.72
CA THR A 247 -13.05 2.45 6.04
C THR A 247 -12.93 2.57 4.51
N GLN A 248 -12.85 3.78 3.95
CA GLN A 248 -12.93 4.02 2.49
C GLN A 248 -12.00 3.15 1.63
N TYR A 249 -10.82 2.76 2.12
CA TYR A 249 -9.89 1.98 1.30
C TYR A 249 -10.42 0.58 0.97
N THR A 250 -11.26 0.01 1.84
CA THR A 250 -11.87 -1.31 1.62
C THR A 250 -12.92 -1.28 0.51
N ASP A 251 -13.34 -0.08 0.09
CA ASP A 251 -14.21 0.13 -1.07
C ASP A 251 -13.42 0.42 -2.36
N GLY A 252 -12.10 0.22 -2.33
CA GLY A 252 -11.25 0.17 -3.53
C GLY A 252 -10.14 1.22 -3.58
N MET A 253 -10.07 2.16 -2.64
CA MET A 253 -9.07 3.24 -2.69
C MET A 253 -7.70 2.78 -2.15
N VAL A 254 -7.02 1.94 -2.93
CA VAL A 254 -5.69 1.37 -2.66
C VAL A 254 -4.84 1.39 -3.93
N GLY A 255 -3.52 1.45 -3.78
CA GLY A 255 -2.60 1.21 -4.90
C GLY A 255 -1.14 1.10 -4.45
N PRO A 256 -0.25 0.58 -5.29
CA PRO A 256 1.11 0.27 -4.88
C PRO A 256 2.06 1.48 -4.93
N LEU A 257 3.06 1.45 -4.07
CA LEU A 257 4.14 2.43 -3.99
C LEU A 257 5.47 1.67 -3.95
N VAL A 258 6.26 1.74 -5.03
CA VAL A 258 7.56 1.06 -5.10
C VAL A 258 8.69 2.09 -5.15
N ILE A 259 9.61 1.95 -4.20
CA ILE A 259 10.77 2.83 -4.07
C ILE A 259 12.03 2.01 -4.35
N HIS A 260 12.74 2.39 -5.40
CA HIS A 260 13.99 1.78 -5.82
C HIS A 260 15.21 2.43 -5.17
N ALA A 261 16.30 1.69 -5.04
CA ALA A 261 17.58 2.24 -4.58
C ALA A 261 18.78 1.43 -5.07
N PRO A 262 19.99 2.03 -5.19
CA PRO A 262 21.20 1.29 -5.56
C PRO A 262 21.47 0.06 -4.68
N GLU A 263 21.07 0.09 -3.41
CA GLU A 263 21.20 -1.01 -2.46
C GLU A 263 20.49 -2.29 -2.90
N GLU A 264 19.43 -2.20 -3.70
CA GLU A 264 18.71 -3.38 -4.19
C GLU A 264 19.39 -4.02 -5.41
N ALA A 265 20.47 -3.44 -5.96
CA ALA A 265 21.14 -3.93 -7.16
C ALA A 265 21.57 -5.40 -7.05
N LYS A 266 22.11 -5.81 -5.89
CA LYS A 266 22.48 -7.21 -5.64
C LYS A 266 21.27 -8.15 -5.60
N ALA A 267 20.13 -7.67 -5.09
CA ALA A 267 18.89 -8.44 -5.11
C ALA A 267 18.36 -8.61 -6.54
N ARG A 268 18.50 -7.58 -7.40
CA ARG A 268 18.09 -7.61 -8.81
C ARG A 268 18.79 -8.67 -9.65
N GLU A 269 20.01 -9.09 -9.29
CA GLU A 269 20.71 -10.19 -9.98
C GLU A 269 19.99 -11.55 -9.82
N LYS A 270 19.10 -11.66 -8.83
CA LYS A 270 18.39 -12.91 -8.50
C LYS A 270 17.13 -13.15 -9.32
N TYR A 271 16.65 -12.16 -10.09
CA TYR A 271 15.43 -12.27 -10.88
C TYR A 271 15.55 -11.53 -12.21
N ASP A 272 14.70 -11.92 -13.16
CA ASP A 272 14.71 -11.42 -14.53
C ASP A 272 13.50 -10.49 -14.80
N HIS A 273 12.43 -10.64 -14.02
CA HIS A 273 11.21 -9.83 -14.07
C HIS A 273 10.79 -9.38 -12.66
N ASP A 274 10.12 -8.24 -12.54
CA ASP A 274 9.66 -7.64 -11.28
C ASP A 274 8.23 -7.10 -11.44
N GLU A 275 7.32 -7.52 -10.57
CA GLU A 275 5.88 -7.26 -10.69
C GLU A 275 5.22 -7.18 -9.30
N VAL A 276 4.18 -6.35 -9.18
CA VAL A 276 3.34 -6.26 -7.97
C VAL A 276 2.13 -7.18 -8.08
N ILE A 277 1.84 -7.93 -7.01
CA ILE A 277 0.58 -8.68 -6.85
C ILE A 277 -0.15 -8.15 -5.62
N MET A 278 -1.36 -7.63 -5.82
CA MET A 278 -2.25 -7.23 -4.71
C MET A 278 -3.25 -8.33 -4.39
N LEU A 279 -3.32 -8.68 -3.10
CA LEU A 279 -4.34 -9.56 -2.52
C LEU A 279 -5.34 -8.70 -1.76
N HIS A 280 -6.63 -9.00 -1.90
CA HIS A 280 -7.69 -8.19 -1.31
C HIS A 280 -8.84 -9.11 -0.92
N ASP A 281 -9.37 -9.00 0.30
CA ASP A 281 -10.68 -9.56 0.61
C ASP A 281 -11.76 -8.66 0.03
N TRP A 282 -12.89 -9.24 -0.35
CA TRP A 282 -13.89 -8.52 -1.12
C TRP A 282 -15.26 -8.65 -0.51
N TYR A 283 -15.87 -7.50 -0.30
CA TYR A 283 -17.22 -7.35 0.19
C TYR A 283 -18.10 -6.92 -0.98
N HIS A 284 -19.36 -7.29 -0.99
CA HIS A 284 -20.32 -6.79 -1.97
C HIS A 284 -21.19 -5.66 -1.41
N ASP A 285 -21.24 -5.52 -0.08
CA ASP A 285 -21.76 -4.33 0.58
C ASP A 285 -20.65 -3.28 0.79
N GLN A 286 -21.03 -2.01 0.77
CA GLN A 286 -20.08 -0.92 1.00
C GLN A 286 -19.67 -0.87 2.48
N SER A 287 -18.43 -0.50 2.73
CA SER A 287 -17.89 -0.41 4.09
C SER A 287 -18.70 0.52 5.00
N LYS A 288 -19.24 1.61 4.44
CA LYS A 288 -20.09 2.57 5.16
C LYS A 288 -21.42 1.97 5.66
N ASP A 289 -21.91 0.93 4.99
CA ASP A 289 -23.14 0.22 5.36
C ASP A 289 -22.87 -0.87 6.41
N LEU A 290 -21.69 -1.49 6.34
CA LEU A 290 -21.24 -2.53 7.29
C LEU A 290 -20.78 -1.94 8.64
N LEU A 291 -20.12 -0.78 8.60
CA LEU A 291 -19.45 -0.19 9.77
C LEU A 291 -20.37 0.08 10.97
N PRO A 292 -21.59 0.65 10.83
CA PRO A 292 -22.48 0.88 11.97
C PRO A 292 -22.90 -0.42 12.66
N GLY A 293 -23.07 -1.50 11.89
CA GLY A 293 -23.37 -2.83 12.42
C GLY A 293 -22.20 -3.36 13.24
N TYR A 294 -20.99 -3.31 12.68
CA TYR A 294 -19.78 -3.74 13.40
C TYR A 294 -19.54 -2.98 14.70
N LEU A 295 -19.72 -1.65 14.69
CA LEU A 295 -19.51 -0.80 15.87
C LEU A 295 -20.68 -0.82 16.88
N ALA A 296 -21.76 -1.57 16.60
CA ALA A 296 -22.88 -1.70 17.51
C ALA A 296 -22.49 -2.49 18.78
N SER A 297 -23.14 -2.16 19.91
CA SER A 297 -22.94 -2.89 21.17
C SER A 297 -23.28 -4.37 21.00
N GLY A 298 -22.40 -5.26 21.50
CA GLY A 298 -22.61 -6.71 21.42
C GLY A 298 -22.05 -7.39 20.17
N ASN A 299 -21.35 -6.66 19.30
CA ASN A 299 -20.65 -7.19 18.13
C ASN A 299 -19.12 -7.26 18.32
N GLU A 300 -18.65 -7.35 19.57
CA GLU A 300 -17.22 -7.52 19.85
C GLU A 300 -16.68 -8.83 19.27
N ASN A 301 -15.63 -8.77 18.45
CA ASN A 301 -15.06 -9.89 17.68
C ASN A 301 -16.07 -10.54 16.71
N ASN A 302 -16.96 -9.75 16.13
CA ASN A 302 -17.91 -10.17 15.10
C ASN A 302 -17.74 -9.30 13.84
N GLU A 303 -16.51 -9.26 13.32
CA GLU A 303 -16.16 -8.57 12.09
C GLU A 303 -17.01 -9.08 10.91
N PRO A 304 -17.44 -8.20 9.99
CA PRO A 304 -18.03 -8.63 8.73
C PRO A 304 -17.10 -9.57 7.97
N VAL A 305 -17.63 -10.75 7.64
CA VAL A 305 -16.92 -11.75 6.85
C VAL A 305 -17.04 -11.41 5.36
N PRO A 306 -15.95 -11.40 4.58
CA PRO A 306 -16.00 -11.06 3.15
C PRO A 306 -16.89 -12.03 2.37
N ASP A 307 -17.32 -11.59 1.18
CA ASP A 307 -18.12 -12.39 0.24
C ASP A 307 -17.23 -13.14 -0.76
N ASN A 308 -16.04 -12.62 -1.05
CA ASN A 308 -15.07 -13.19 -1.98
C ASN A 308 -13.67 -12.64 -1.68
N GLY A 309 -12.68 -12.92 -2.52
CA GLY A 309 -11.43 -12.16 -2.56
C GLY A 309 -10.94 -11.95 -3.99
N LEU A 310 -9.93 -11.11 -4.15
CA LEU A 310 -9.38 -10.70 -5.44
C LEU A 310 -7.86 -10.90 -5.46
N ILE A 311 -7.35 -11.34 -6.61
CA ILE A 311 -5.93 -11.23 -6.97
C ILE A 311 -5.85 -10.19 -8.07
N GLN A 312 -5.00 -9.19 -7.90
CA GLN A 312 -4.80 -8.10 -8.85
C GLN A 312 -6.12 -7.39 -9.24
N GLY A 313 -7.05 -7.29 -8.28
CA GLY A 313 -8.34 -6.62 -8.43
C GLY A 313 -9.37 -7.35 -9.30
N THR A 314 -9.21 -8.65 -9.53
CA THR A 314 -10.21 -9.46 -10.25
C THR A 314 -10.36 -10.84 -9.62
N ASN A 315 -11.54 -11.44 -9.76
CA ASN A 315 -11.78 -12.86 -9.52
C ASN A 315 -13.05 -13.32 -10.26
N THR A 316 -13.43 -14.58 -10.13
CA THR A 316 -14.76 -15.08 -10.49
C THR A 316 -15.65 -15.18 -9.26
N PHE A 317 -16.96 -15.05 -9.44
CA PHE A 317 -17.97 -15.29 -8.42
C PHE A 317 -19.12 -16.15 -8.97
N ASP A 318 -19.65 -17.07 -8.16
CA ASP A 318 -20.82 -17.89 -8.55
C ASP A 318 -22.12 -17.11 -8.30
N CYS A 319 -22.61 -16.45 -9.36
CA CYS A 319 -23.86 -15.69 -9.30
C CYS A 319 -25.09 -16.51 -8.90
N SER A 320 -25.06 -17.85 -8.98
CA SER A 320 -26.18 -18.68 -8.53
C SER A 320 -26.38 -18.67 -7.01
N LEU A 321 -25.38 -18.20 -6.26
CA LEU A 321 -25.45 -17.98 -4.81
C LEU A 321 -26.32 -16.77 -4.44
N TYR A 322 -26.61 -15.88 -5.40
CA TYR A 322 -27.56 -14.78 -5.22
C TYR A 322 -28.90 -15.12 -5.86
N ASP A 323 -29.95 -15.11 -5.03
CA ASP A 323 -31.33 -15.20 -5.49
C ASP A 323 -31.93 -13.82 -5.79
N GLU A 324 -33.17 -13.79 -6.28
CA GLU A 324 -33.90 -12.55 -6.56
C GLU A 324 -34.09 -11.65 -5.32
N SER A 325 -34.00 -12.21 -4.11
CA SER A 325 -34.14 -11.46 -2.85
C SER A 325 -32.87 -10.71 -2.44
N SER A 326 -31.71 -11.07 -3.01
CA SER A 326 -30.44 -10.41 -2.75
C SER A 326 -30.39 -8.94 -3.20
N ASN A 327 -31.24 -8.54 -4.16
CA ASN A 327 -31.22 -7.23 -4.79
C ASN A 327 -29.84 -6.84 -5.36
N ARG A 328 -29.04 -7.83 -5.81
CA ARG A 328 -27.71 -7.62 -6.41
C ARG A 328 -27.75 -7.88 -7.91
N THR A 329 -26.96 -7.12 -8.66
CA THR A 329 -26.68 -7.41 -10.08
C THR A 329 -25.39 -8.20 -10.15
N CYS A 330 -25.45 -9.44 -10.65
CA CYS A 330 -24.31 -10.33 -10.77
C CYS A 330 -24.23 -10.89 -12.20
N GLU A 331 -23.07 -10.74 -12.82
CA GLU A 331 -22.75 -11.25 -14.15
C GLU A 331 -21.56 -12.20 -14.08
N GLY A 332 -21.72 -13.43 -14.58
CA GLY A 332 -20.65 -14.44 -14.61
C GLY A 332 -19.61 -14.22 -15.72
N ASN A 333 -19.28 -12.97 -16.04
CA ASN A 333 -18.34 -12.58 -17.11
C ASN A 333 -17.00 -12.07 -16.57
N SER A 334 -16.82 -12.06 -15.25
CA SER A 334 -15.57 -11.73 -14.58
C SER A 334 -14.51 -12.79 -14.83
N THR A 335 -13.23 -12.41 -14.65
CA THR A 335 -12.08 -13.25 -15.02
C THR A 335 -11.10 -13.38 -13.86
N GLN A 336 -10.28 -14.42 -13.89
CA GLN A 336 -9.15 -14.57 -12.97
C GLN A 336 -7.95 -13.73 -13.45
N ALA A 337 -7.08 -13.34 -12.53
CA ALA A 337 -5.81 -12.71 -12.88
C ALA A 337 -4.89 -13.73 -13.58
N VAL A 338 -4.18 -13.29 -14.63
CA VAL A 338 -3.32 -14.15 -15.44
C VAL A 338 -1.92 -13.57 -15.50
N PHE A 339 -0.96 -14.33 -14.99
CA PHE A 339 0.44 -13.97 -14.90
C PHE A 339 1.23 -14.79 -15.91
N GLY A 340 1.56 -14.17 -17.05
CA GLY A 340 2.35 -14.82 -18.10
C GLY A 340 3.82 -14.97 -17.70
N VAL A 341 4.38 -16.16 -17.90
CA VAL A 341 5.79 -16.45 -17.59
C VAL A 341 6.56 -17.09 -18.73
N THR A 342 7.83 -16.70 -18.86
CA THR A 342 8.77 -17.29 -19.81
C THR A 342 9.56 -18.40 -19.14
N LYS A 343 9.47 -19.62 -19.67
CA LYS A 343 10.20 -20.77 -19.15
C LYS A 343 11.70 -20.48 -19.00
N GLY A 344 12.23 -20.80 -17.82
CA GLY A 344 13.63 -20.58 -17.44
C GLY A 344 13.92 -19.22 -16.81
N SER A 345 12.95 -18.30 -16.79
CA SER A 345 13.09 -16.97 -16.17
C SER A 345 12.67 -16.99 -14.70
N ARG A 346 13.14 -16.02 -13.93
CA ARG A 346 12.84 -15.86 -12.50
C ARG A 346 12.04 -14.58 -12.30
N TYR A 347 10.89 -14.70 -11.64
CA TYR A 347 9.96 -13.59 -11.41
C TYR A 347 10.00 -13.17 -9.95
N ARG A 348 10.25 -11.89 -9.69
CA ARG A 348 9.98 -11.28 -8.38
C ARG A 348 8.52 -10.82 -8.36
N TYR A 349 7.74 -11.39 -7.46
CA TYR A 349 6.39 -10.92 -7.14
C TYR A 349 6.41 -10.18 -5.81
N ARG A 350 6.03 -8.89 -5.84
CA ARG A 350 5.87 -8.01 -4.68
C ARG A 350 4.44 -8.13 -4.20
N LEU A 351 4.22 -9.04 -3.25
CA LEU A 351 2.91 -9.32 -2.67
C LEU A 351 2.53 -8.20 -1.71
N ILE A 352 1.30 -7.73 -1.80
CA ILE A 352 0.72 -6.73 -0.89
C ILE A 352 -0.67 -7.23 -0.47
N ASN A 353 -0.88 -7.48 0.82
CA ASN A 353 -2.24 -7.70 1.32
C ASN A 353 -2.89 -6.34 1.62
N THR A 354 -3.85 -5.98 0.78
CA THR A 354 -4.60 -4.72 0.83
C THR A 354 -6.02 -4.90 1.37
N GLY A 355 -6.35 -6.08 1.90
CA GLY A 355 -7.66 -6.38 2.45
C GLY A 355 -7.98 -5.63 3.74
N ALA A 356 -9.21 -5.80 4.22
CA ALA A 356 -9.73 -5.21 5.44
C ALA A 356 -9.53 -6.10 6.67
N PHE A 357 -9.68 -7.42 6.51
CA PHE A 357 -9.79 -8.38 7.62
C PHE A 357 -9.12 -9.74 7.36
N ALA A 358 -9.10 -10.23 6.13
CA ALA A 358 -8.52 -11.54 5.82
C ALA A 358 -6.99 -11.49 5.70
N GLY A 359 -6.32 -12.37 6.45
CA GLY A 359 -4.98 -12.84 6.09
C GLY A 359 -5.07 -13.88 4.98
N PHE A 360 -4.01 -14.06 4.20
CA PHE A 360 -3.95 -15.06 3.12
C PHE A 360 -2.76 -16.01 3.27
N TYR A 361 -2.94 -17.26 2.86
CA TYR A 361 -1.84 -18.13 2.43
C TYR A 361 -1.65 -17.99 0.92
N PHE A 362 -0.52 -17.42 0.52
CA PHE A 362 -0.10 -17.32 -0.87
C PHE A 362 0.74 -18.54 -1.28
N SER A 363 0.44 -19.13 -2.43
CA SER A 363 1.28 -20.16 -3.05
C SER A 363 1.11 -20.23 -4.55
N VAL A 364 2.05 -20.92 -5.21
CA VAL A 364 1.99 -21.23 -6.63
C VAL A 364 2.14 -22.73 -6.80
N ASP A 365 1.17 -23.39 -7.43
CA ASP A 365 1.18 -24.84 -7.58
C ASP A 365 2.45 -25.30 -8.30
N ASN A 366 3.08 -26.36 -7.79
CA ASN A 366 4.34 -26.93 -8.29
C ASN A 366 5.57 -26.00 -8.25
N HIS A 367 5.46 -24.76 -7.79
CA HIS A 367 6.58 -23.84 -7.71
C HIS A 367 6.90 -23.50 -6.25
N THR A 368 8.16 -23.70 -5.85
CA THR A 368 8.66 -23.19 -4.57
C THR A 368 8.81 -21.67 -4.67
N ILE A 369 8.40 -20.95 -3.63
CA ILE A 369 8.57 -19.51 -3.53
C ILE A 369 9.78 -19.20 -2.64
N THR A 370 10.59 -18.21 -3.02
CA THR A 370 11.73 -17.77 -2.19
C THR A 370 11.50 -16.36 -1.69
N VAL A 371 11.23 -16.19 -0.39
CA VAL A 371 11.06 -14.88 0.25
C VAL A 371 12.40 -14.14 0.29
N ILE A 372 12.43 -12.89 -0.20
CA ILE A 372 13.64 -12.05 -0.26
C ILE A 372 13.45 -10.65 0.35
N GLU A 373 12.21 -10.26 0.64
CA GLU A 373 11.87 -8.99 1.29
C GLU A 373 10.67 -9.22 2.19
N ALA A 374 10.71 -8.68 3.40
CA ALA A 374 9.56 -8.55 4.28
C ALA A 374 9.33 -7.05 4.51
N ASP A 375 8.14 -6.59 4.16
CA ASP A 375 7.76 -5.19 4.07
C ASP A 375 8.67 -4.38 3.13
N ALA A 376 9.65 -3.70 3.71
CA ALA A 376 10.65 -2.91 3.00
C ALA A 376 12.07 -3.26 3.45
N THR A 377 12.21 -4.40 4.13
CA THR A 377 13.48 -4.92 4.63
C THR A 377 13.88 -6.11 3.78
N VAL A 378 15.03 -6.01 3.11
CA VAL A 378 15.62 -7.15 2.41
C VAL A 378 16.03 -8.20 3.46
N VAL A 379 15.63 -9.44 3.23
CA VAL A 379 15.94 -10.56 4.12
C VAL A 379 16.83 -11.59 3.42
N GLU A 380 17.51 -12.41 4.21
CA GLU A 380 18.18 -13.58 3.68
C GLU A 380 17.15 -14.51 3.00
N PRO A 381 17.45 -15.03 1.80
CA PRO A 381 16.50 -15.84 1.04
C PRO A 381 15.98 -17.04 1.83
N MET A 382 14.66 -17.18 1.88
CA MET A 382 14.00 -18.29 2.56
C MET A 382 13.01 -18.97 1.62
N GLU A 383 13.24 -20.25 1.34
CA GLU A 383 12.32 -21.07 0.54
C GLU A 383 11.09 -21.49 1.35
N ALA A 384 9.93 -21.45 0.71
CA ALA A 384 8.67 -21.92 1.25
C ALA A 384 7.77 -22.48 0.14
N HIS A 385 6.78 -23.30 0.50
CA HIS A 385 5.70 -23.69 -0.42
C HIS A 385 4.48 -22.77 -0.29
N ARG A 386 4.27 -22.22 0.91
CA ARG A 386 3.21 -21.26 1.24
C ARG A 386 3.78 -20.12 2.07
N LEU A 387 3.20 -18.94 1.91
CA LEU A 387 3.52 -17.75 2.68
C LEU A 387 2.24 -17.20 3.31
N SER A 388 2.21 -17.11 4.64
CA SER A 388 1.20 -16.35 5.36
C SER A 388 1.48 -14.85 5.21
N ILE A 389 0.47 -14.10 4.79
CA ILE A 389 0.54 -12.64 4.63
C ILE A 389 -0.69 -11.99 5.27
N ASN A 390 -0.46 -11.26 6.36
CA ASN A 390 -1.50 -10.52 7.07
C ASN A 390 -1.78 -9.17 6.41
N ILE A 391 -2.91 -8.57 6.79
CA ILE A 391 -3.34 -7.26 6.29
C ILE A 391 -2.19 -6.26 6.41
N ALA A 392 -2.00 -5.47 5.36
CA ALA A 392 -0.99 -4.44 5.23
C ALA A 392 0.48 -4.91 5.14
N GLN A 393 0.77 -6.20 5.38
CA GLN A 393 2.10 -6.74 5.16
C GLN A 393 2.44 -6.81 3.68
N ARG A 394 3.73 -6.71 3.38
CA ARG A 394 4.27 -6.95 2.05
C ARG A 394 5.35 -8.01 2.13
N TYR A 395 5.46 -8.81 1.09
CA TYR A 395 6.59 -9.71 0.92
C TYR A 395 6.99 -9.72 -0.55
N SER A 396 8.29 -9.68 -0.83
CA SER A 396 8.76 -10.02 -2.17
C SER A 396 9.20 -11.47 -2.21
N VAL A 397 8.68 -12.23 -3.17
CA VAL A 397 9.05 -13.61 -3.42
C VAL A 397 9.63 -13.78 -4.81
N ILE A 398 10.58 -14.70 -4.97
CA ILE A 398 11.06 -15.15 -6.28
C ILE A 398 10.38 -16.47 -6.62
N VAL A 399 9.83 -16.55 -7.84
CA VAL A 399 9.26 -17.75 -8.45
C VAL A 399 10.05 -18.07 -9.72
N SER A 400 10.66 -19.24 -9.78
CA SER A 400 11.39 -19.71 -10.96
C SER A 400 10.45 -20.41 -11.91
N ALA A 401 10.38 -19.96 -13.17
CA ALA A 401 9.54 -20.58 -14.19
C ALA A 401 10.18 -21.87 -14.76
N ASP A 402 10.39 -22.87 -13.91
CA ASP A 402 11.14 -24.10 -14.21
C ASP A 402 10.28 -25.34 -14.50
N GLN A 403 8.95 -25.20 -14.43
CA GLN A 403 8.01 -26.30 -14.64
C GLN A 403 7.77 -26.60 -16.14
N PRO A 404 7.15 -27.76 -16.48
CA PRO A 404 6.62 -28.00 -17.82
C PRO A 404 5.73 -26.83 -18.29
N ALA A 405 5.75 -26.53 -19.60
CA ALA A 405 4.95 -25.44 -20.14
C ALA A 405 3.46 -25.82 -20.09
N ASP A 406 2.77 -25.31 -19.07
CA ASP A 406 1.33 -25.49 -18.82
C ASP A 406 0.82 -24.30 -17.98
N ASN A 407 -0.43 -24.35 -17.56
CA ASN A 407 -1.01 -23.40 -16.62
C ASN A 407 -1.02 -23.99 -15.21
N TYR A 408 -0.69 -23.15 -14.22
CA TYR A 408 -0.64 -23.50 -12.80
C TYR A 408 -1.48 -22.51 -12.00
N PHE A 409 -2.13 -22.94 -10.92
CA PHE A 409 -2.84 -22.02 -10.05
C PHE A 409 -1.85 -21.20 -9.20
N ILE A 410 -2.10 -19.89 -9.16
CA ILE A 410 -1.70 -19.02 -8.04
C ILE A 410 -2.84 -19.04 -7.06
N ARG A 411 -2.56 -19.30 -5.79
CA ARG A 411 -3.56 -19.42 -4.73
C ARG A 411 -3.36 -18.30 -3.72
N ALA A 412 -4.46 -17.66 -3.34
CA ALA A 412 -4.54 -16.84 -2.14
C ALA A 412 -5.72 -17.37 -1.32
N ASP A 413 -5.42 -18.22 -0.35
CA ASP A 413 -6.42 -18.86 0.50
C ASP A 413 -6.61 -18.06 1.79
N MET A 414 -7.83 -17.61 2.06
CA MET A 414 -8.12 -16.80 3.25
C MET A 414 -7.98 -17.63 4.52
N ILE A 415 -7.34 -17.05 5.53
CA ILE A 415 -7.22 -17.65 6.85
C ILE A 415 -8.54 -17.44 7.61
N THR A 416 -9.47 -18.39 7.47
CA THR A 416 -10.85 -18.29 7.99
C THR A 416 -11.00 -18.54 9.49
N THR A 417 -9.94 -18.96 10.20
CA THR A 417 -10.00 -19.32 11.64
C THR A 417 -10.45 -18.16 12.53
N CYS A 418 -10.24 -16.91 12.08
CA CYS A 418 -10.66 -15.71 12.80
C CYS A 418 -12.08 -15.25 12.44
N PHE A 419 -12.77 -15.90 11.51
CA PHE A 419 -14.12 -15.50 11.09
C PHE A 419 -15.15 -16.01 12.09
N ALA A 420 -15.76 -15.09 12.84
CA ALA A 420 -16.71 -15.43 13.91
C ALA A 420 -18.03 -16.01 13.40
N THR A 421 -18.39 -15.73 12.15
CA THR A 421 -19.63 -16.19 11.52
C THR A 421 -19.35 -16.86 10.18
N THR A 422 -20.30 -17.66 9.72
CA THR A 422 -20.26 -18.25 8.39
C THR A 422 -20.92 -17.30 7.39
N ASN A 423 -20.21 -16.91 6.33
CA ASN A 423 -20.83 -16.30 5.16
C ASN A 423 -21.16 -17.42 4.14
N PRO A 424 -22.44 -17.69 3.84
CA PRO A 424 -22.83 -18.79 2.95
C PRO A 424 -22.38 -18.58 1.49
N VAL A 425 -22.05 -17.35 1.09
CA VAL A 425 -21.59 -17.06 -0.27
C VAL A 425 -20.07 -17.02 -0.41
N LEU A 426 -19.33 -17.04 0.72
CA LEU A 426 -17.89 -16.91 0.71
C LEU A 426 -17.22 -18.12 0.05
N ASN A 427 -16.40 -17.84 -0.97
CA ASN A 427 -15.32 -18.71 -1.39
C ASN A 427 -14.00 -18.18 -0.81
N SER A 428 -13.43 -18.89 0.16
CA SER A 428 -12.16 -18.48 0.80
C SER A 428 -10.94 -18.66 -0.10
N LEU A 429 -11.03 -19.50 -1.14
CA LEU A 429 -9.92 -19.80 -2.04
C LEU A 429 -10.00 -18.92 -3.29
N VAL A 430 -9.14 -17.91 -3.34
CA VAL A 430 -8.97 -17.02 -4.50
C VAL A 430 -7.91 -17.62 -5.43
N LEU A 431 -8.22 -17.70 -6.73
CA LEU A 431 -7.36 -18.35 -7.73
C LEU A 431 -6.98 -17.39 -8.85
N GLY A 432 -5.69 -17.30 -9.12
CA GLY A 432 -5.09 -16.74 -10.34
C GLY A 432 -4.44 -17.82 -11.19
N ILE A 433 -3.97 -17.46 -12.38
CA ILE A 433 -3.33 -18.38 -13.32
C ILE A 433 -1.90 -17.92 -13.58
N LEU A 434 -0.92 -18.77 -13.29
CA LEU A 434 0.43 -18.65 -13.83
C LEU A 434 0.48 -19.37 -15.18
N SER A 435 0.74 -18.67 -16.28
CA SER A 435 0.67 -19.25 -17.64
C SER A 435 2.00 -19.23 -18.37
N TYR A 436 2.49 -20.41 -18.74
CA TYR A 436 3.65 -20.57 -19.64
C TYR A 436 3.29 -20.51 -21.12
N THR A 437 2.00 -20.60 -21.43
CA THR A 437 1.48 -20.78 -22.79
C THR A 437 0.59 -19.63 -23.24
N GLU A 438 0.50 -18.59 -22.42
CA GLU A 438 -0.33 -17.40 -22.67
C GLU A 438 -1.81 -17.75 -22.85
N SER A 439 -2.22 -18.83 -22.19
CA SER A 439 -3.57 -19.38 -22.24
C SER A 439 -4.31 -19.06 -20.94
N THR A 440 -5.59 -18.71 -21.06
CA THR A 440 -6.53 -18.57 -19.93
C THR A 440 -7.18 -19.90 -19.54
N LYS A 441 -6.74 -21.03 -20.12
CA LYS A 441 -7.27 -22.35 -19.80
C LYS A 441 -7.09 -22.65 -18.31
N THR A 442 -8.15 -23.11 -17.66
CA THR A 442 -8.12 -23.50 -16.25
C THR A 442 -7.00 -24.52 -15.99
N PRO A 443 -6.08 -24.25 -15.05
CA PRO A 443 -5.06 -25.20 -14.61
C PRO A 443 -5.63 -26.54 -14.14
N ALA A 444 -4.88 -27.62 -14.38
CA ALA A 444 -5.14 -28.93 -13.77
C ALA A 444 -4.15 -29.24 -12.63
N SER A 445 -3.41 -28.23 -12.17
CA SER A 445 -2.39 -28.35 -11.13
C SER A 445 -3.01 -28.61 -9.76
N THR A 446 -2.20 -29.18 -8.87
CA THR A 446 -2.62 -29.53 -7.51
C THR A 446 -1.90 -28.66 -6.50
N ASP A 447 -2.62 -28.26 -5.45
CA ASP A 447 -2.06 -27.56 -4.29
C ASP A 447 -0.94 -28.37 -3.61
N TRP A 448 -0.06 -27.67 -2.90
CA TRP A 448 0.99 -28.26 -2.09
C TRP A 448 0.43 -29.11 -0.93
N SER A 449 1.11 -30.19 -0.56
CA SER A 449 0.73 -31.03 0.59
C SER A 449 1.83 -30.97 1.67
N PRO A 450 1.48 -30.96 2.98
CA PRO A 450 0.13 -30.91 3.54
C PRO A 450 -0.52 -29.54 3.33
N HIS A 451 -1.85 -29.48 3.28
CA HIS A 451 -2.57 -28.22 3.43
C HIS A 451 -2.37 -27.76 4.89
N GLU A 452 -1.74 -26.60 5.10
CA GLU A 452 -1.40 -26.17 6.46
C GLU A 452 -2.68 -26.02 7.30
N ALA A 453 -2.61 -26.43 8.56
CA ALA A 453 -3.70 -26.15 9.49
C ALA A 453 -3.82 -24.62 9.58
N SER A 454 -5.04 -24.11 9.42
CA SER A 454 -5.36 -22.69 9.40
C SER A 454 -5.04 -22.04 10.74
N VAL A 455 -3.79 -21.66 10.95
CA VAL A 455 -3.34 -20.93 12.14
C VAL A 455 -2.98 -19.52 11.70
N PHE A 456 -3.75 -18.54 12.18
CA PHE A 456 -3.53 -17.13 11.93
C PHE A 456 -2.27 -16.65 12.67
N ASN A 457 -1.12 -16.93 12.07
CA ASN A 457 0.19 -16.52 12.55
C ASN A 457 0.92 -15.78 11.43
N ASP A 458 1.72 -14.80 11.82
CA ASP A 458 2.79 -14.30 10.96
C ASP A 458 3.75 -15.42 10.59
N LEU A 459 4.48 -15.21 9.50
CA LEU A 459 5.66 -15.99 9.22
C LEU A 459 6.60 -15.94 10.43
N ASN A 460 7.23 -17.07 10.78
CA ASN A 460 8.13 -17.14 11.92
C ASN A 460 9.24 -16.07 11.80
N SER A 461 9.20 -15.06 12.67
CA SER A 461 10.12 -13.92 12.63
C SER A 461 11.59 -14.31 12.79
N THR A 462 11.88 -15.44 13.44
CA THR A 462 13.27 -15.96 13.52
C THR A 462 13.79 -16.49 12.19
N ALA A 463 12.92 -16.77 11.23
CA ALA A 463 13.29 -17.14 9.87
C ALA A 463 13.51 -15.91 8.97
N LEU A 464 13.00 -14.73 9.36
CA LEU A 464 13.19 -13.47 8.65
C LEU A 464 14.43 -12.74 9.18
N VAL A 465 15.60 -13.10 8.65
CA VAL A 465 16.87 -12.47 9.02
C VAL A 465 17.14 -11.30 8.07
N PRO A 466 17.22 -10.04 8.53
CA PRO A 466 17.60 -8.92 7.67
C PRO A 466 18.98 -9.17 7.03
N ALA A 467 19.09 -8.91 5.73
CA ALA A 467 20.31 -9.16 4.95
C ALA A 467 21.33 -8.00 5.02
N VAL A 468 21.10 -7.01 5.89
CA VAL A 468 21.89 -5.77 6.02
C VAL A 468 22.42 -5.55 7.43
#